data_AF-A0A2D7IIX2-F1
#
_entry.id   AF-A0A2D7IIX2-F1
#
_cell.length_a   1.000
_cell.length_b   1.000
_cell.length_c   1.000
_cell.angle_alpha   90.00
_cell.angle_beta   90.00
_cell.angle_gamma   90.00
#
_symmetry.space_group_name_H-M   'P 1'
#
loop_
_entity.id
_entity.type
_entity.pdbx_description
1 polymer ?
#
loop_
_entity_poly.entity_id
_entity_poly.type
_entity_poly.pdbx_seq_one_letter_code
_entity_poly.pdbx_strand_id
1 'polypeptide(L)'
;MPKNKNIIKIKDNSVRFYDEDGYELTHPDDIKDWEKRNRQLSKEQSLKKGKEVNYKLSRWAQEVIKILKEHGEMKNVDIMVELRNRGCETSANHINKFFKSKDGKRFYKEKLFGNQGYWSLKENPRKSKTASIPIMITQKMRIELGLLGYSKNEIRHLTPIKANKIISECIISSSNSERTRNQ
;
A
#
# COMPACT_ATOMS: atom_id res chain seq x y z
N MET A 1 -17.55 -2.17 19.49
CA MET A 1 -17.93 -1.18 18.45
C MET A 1 -16.72 -0.29 18.18
N PRO A 2 -16.03 -0.39 17.04
CA PRO A 2 -14.90 0.49 16.74
C PRO A 2 -15.44 1.91 16.50
N LYS A 3 -15.03 2.87 17.32
CA LYS A 3 -15.33 4.29 17.10
C LYS A 3 -14.64 4.73 15.81
N ASN A 4 -15.41 5.18 14.83
CA ASN A 4 -14.88 5.71 13.58
C ASN A 4 -14.17 7.03 13.91
N LYS A 5 -12.84 7.09 13.81
CA LYS A 5 -12.03 8.23 14.27
C LYS A 5 -12.29 9.54 13.51
N ASN A 6 -13.02 9.47 12.40
CA ASN A 6 -13.22 10.58 11.46
C ASN A 6 -14.60 11.25 11.58
N ILE A 7 -15.40 10.87 12.58
CA ILE A 7 -16.72 11.46 12.85
C ILE A 7 -16.74 11.95 14.30
N ILE A 8 -16.78 13.27 14.48
CA ILE A 8 -16.92 13.91 15.79
C ILE A 8 -18.35 14.45 15.88
N LYS A 9 -19.13 13.90 16.81
CA LYS A 9 -20.45 14.44 17.17
C LYS A 9 -20.26 15.57 18.17
N ILE A 10 -20.67 16.78 17.82
CA ILE A 10 -20.65 17.93 18.73
C ILE A 10 -21.99 18.00 19.47
N LYS A 11 -22.00 18.64 20.65
CA LYS A 11 -23.14 18.76 21.57
C LYS A 11 -24.43 19.33 20.94
N ASP A 12 -24.34 20.00 19.78
CA ASP A 12 -25.47 20.61 19.07
C ASP A 12 -26.09 19.74 17.97
N ASN A 13 -25.91 18.42 18.04
CA ASN A 13 -26.43 17.44 17.06
C ASN A 13 -25.90 17.60 15.62
N SER A 14 -24.91 18.47 15.39
CA SER A 14 -24.22 18.63 14.12
C SER A 14 -23.11 17.57 13.96
N VAL A 15 -23.07 16.95 12.77
CA VAL A 15 -22.05 15.96 12.40
C VAL A 15 -21.04 16.63 11.47
N ARG A 16 -19.80 16.77 11.93
CA ARG A 16 -18.69 17.21 11.08
C ARG A 16 -17.95 16.00 10.54
N PHE A 17 -17.71 16.01 9.24
CA PHE A 17 -16.98 14.96 8.54
C PHE A 17 -15.54 15.42 8.35
N TYR A 18 -14.59 14.57 8.71
CA TYR A 18 -13.17 14.84 8.51
C TYR A 18 -12.60 13.80 7.54
N ASP A 19 -11.69 14.22 6.67
CA ASP A 19 -10.96 13.29 5.80
C ASP A 19 -9.83 12.56 6.56
N GLU A 20 -9.06 11.74 5.83
CA GLU A 20 -7.96 10.95 6.40
C GLU A 20 -6.80 11.80 6.94
N ASP A 21 -6.71 13.06 6.52
CA ASP A 21 -5.67 14.02 6.89
C ASP A 21 -6.17 15.04 7.95
N GLY A 22 -7.42 14.93 8.41
CA GLY A 22 -7.99 15.74 9.50
C GLY A 22 -8.66 17.05 9.07
N TYR A 23 -8.92 17.24 7.77
CA TYR A 23 -9.62 18.43 7.26
C TYR A 23 -11.13 18.28 7.26
N GLU A 24 -11.84 19.34 7.65
CA GLU A 24 -13.30 19.38 7.70
C GLU A 24 -13.90 19.44 6.29
N LEU A 25 -14.72 18.45 5.95
CA LEU A 25 -15.47 18.37 4.71
C LEU A 25 -16.76 19.19 4.86
N THR A 26 -16.76 20.41 4.32
CA THR A 26 -17.89 21.34 4.42
C THR A 26 -18.82 21.29 3.20
N HIS A 27 -18.37 20.75 2.07
CA HIS A 27 -19.15 20.71 0.83
C HIS A 27 -19.96 19.40 0.69
N PRO A 28 -21.24 19.45 0.30
CA PRO A 28 -22.10 18.26 0.18
C PRO A 28 -21.57 17.17 -0.77
N ASP A 29 -20.93 17.58 -1.88
CA ASP A 29 -20.37 16.63 -2.86
C ASP A 29 -19.12 15.91 -2.32
N ASP A 30 -18.27 16.60 -1.57
CA ASP A 30 -17.08 16.02 -0.95
C ASP A 30 -17.44 15.00 0.13
N ILE A 31 -18.51 15.27 0.88
CA ILE A 31 -19.08 14.35 1.88
C ILE A 31 -19.61 13.08 1.20
N LYS A 32 -20.38 13.22 0.10
CA LYS A 32 -20.89 12.08 -0.68
C LYS A 32 -19.77 11.23 -1.26
N ASP A 33 -18.75 11.85 -1.83
CA ASP A 33 -17.59 11.14 -2.40
C ASP A 33 -16.73 10.47 -1.32
N TRP A 34 -16.62 11.07 -0.12
CA TRP A 34 -15.97 10.44 1.02
C TRP A 34 -16.74 9.21 1.53
N GLU A 35 -18.07 9.31 1.69
CA GLU A 35 -18.91 8.18 2.12
C GLU A 35 -18.82 7.01 1.12
N LYS A 36 -18.83 7.33 -0.18
CA LYS A 36 -18.69 6.34 -1.26
C LYS A 36 -17.34 5.63 -1.19
N ARG A 37 -16.23 6.37 -1.01
CA ARG A 37 -14.87 5.82 -0.85
C ARG A 37 -14.73 4.96 0.40
N ASN A 38 -15.23 5.43 1.54
CA ASN A 38 -15.15 4.67 2.80
C ASN A 38 -16.00 3.41 2.79
N ARG A 39 -17.14 3.42 2.09
CA ARG A 39 -17.94 2.21 1.88
C ARG A 39 -17.19 1.18 1.02
N GLN A 40 -16.42 1.63 0.03
CA GLN A 40 -15.57 0.74 -0.77
C GLN A 40 -14.40 0.18 0.06
N LEU A 41 -13.66 1.04 0.78
CA LEU A 41 -12.55 0.63 1.65
C LEU A 41 -13.01 -0.34 2.75
N SER A 42 -14.15 -0.09 3.39
CA SER A 42 -14.73 -0.99 4.40
C SER A 42 -15.14 -2.33 3.81
N LYS A 43 -15.72 -2.35 2.61
CA LYS A 43 -16.02 -3.60 1.88
C LYS A 43 -14.74 -4.35 1.53
N GLU A 44 -13.71 -3.67 1.02
CA GLU A 44 -12.42 -4.28 0.68
C GLU A 44 -11.68 -4.81 1.90
N GLN A 45 -11.64 -4.06 3.00
CA GLN A 45 -11.05 -4.49 4.28
C GLN A 45 -11.82 -5.66 4.88
N SER A 46 -13.16 -5.65 4.80
CA SER A 46 -14.00 -6.76 5.26
C SER A 46 -13.82 -8.01 4.39
N LEU A 47 -13.66 -7.85 3.07
CA LEU A 47 -13.32 -8.93 2.13
C LEU A 47 -11.92 -9.50 2.38
N LYS A 48 -10.96 -8.66 2.80
CA LYS A 48 -9.60 -9.08 3.16
C LYS A 48 -9.56 -9.79 4.53
N LYS A 49 -10.23 -9.24 5.55
CA LYS A 49 -10.34 -9.86 6.89
C LYS A 49 -11.13 -11.16 6.89
N GLY A 50 -12.18 -11.28 6.08
CA GLY A 50 -12.96 -12.52 5.95
C GLY A 50 -12.23 -13.67 5.25
N LYS A 51 -11.00 -13.45 4.74
CA LYS A 51 -10.19 -14.44 4.01
C LYS A 51 -8.87 -14.77 4.70
N GLU A 52 -8.74 -14.58 6.01
CA GLU A 52 -7.71 -15.30 6.77
C GLU A 52 -8.12 -16.78 6.86
N VAL A 53 -7.97 -17.47 5.74
CA VAL A 53 -8.15 -18.92 5.67
C VAL A 53 -7.03 -19.52 6.50
N ASN A 54 -7.36 -20.12 7.64
CA ASN A 54 -6.39 -20.82 8.48
C ASN A 54 -6.07 -22.16 7.79
N TYR A 55 -4.93 -22.24 7.12
CA TYR A 55 -4.50 -23.46 6.44
C TYR A 55 -3.77 -24.38 7.42
N LYS A 56 -4.22 -25.63 7.55
CA LYS A 56 -3.47 -26.65 8.31
C LYS A 56 -2.30 -27.19 7.47
N LEU A 57 -1.14 -26.58 7.65
CA LEU A 57 0.10 -26.90 6.92
C LEU A 57 0.98 -27.90 7.68
N SER A 58 1.79 -28.65 6.94
CA SER A 58 2.83 -29.51 7.52
C SER A 58 3.97 -28.65 8.10
N ARG A 59 4.74 -29.21 9.05
CA ARG A 59 5.92 -28.54 9.63
C ARG A 59 6.87 -28.03 8.53
N TRP A 60 7.16 -28.85 7.52
CA TRP A 60 8.04 -28.47 6.42
C TRP A 60 7.43 -27.46 5.46
N ALA A 61 6.10 -27.51 5.22
CA ALA A 61 5.41 -26.46 4.48
C ALA A 61 5.50 -25.09 5.19
N GLN A 62 5.43 -25.08 6.52
CA GLN A 62 5.61 -23.87 7.32
C GLN A 62 7.04 -23.33 7.23
N GLU A 63 8.05 -24.20 7.27
CA GLU A 63 9.46 -23.80 7.08
C GLU A 63 9.72 -23.22 5.69
N VAL A 64 9.14 -23.81 4.62
CA VAL A 64 9.22 -23.22 3.27
C VAL A 64 8.67 -21.79 3.27
N ILE A 65 7.53 -21.55 3.92
CA ILE A 65 6.94 -20.21 4.02
C ILE A 65 7.85 -19.27 4.81
N LYS A 66 8.47 -19.75 5.88
CA LYS A 66 9.42 -18.97 6.69
C LYS A 66 10.62 -18.52 5.87
N ILE A 67 11.23 -19.44 5.12
CA ILE A 67 12.34 -19.15 4.19
C ILE A 67 11.92 -18.08 3.18
N LEU A 68 10.76 -18.23 2.54
CA LEU A 68 10.27 -17.26 1.55
C LEU A 68 9.92 -15.90 2.16
N LYS A 69 9.55 -15.83 3.44
CA LYS A 69 9.36 -14.56 4.16
C LYS A 69 10.69 -13.87 4.49
N GLU A 70 11.72 -14.66 4.80
CA GLU A 70 13.04 -14.17 5.22
C GLU A 70 13.90 -13.74 4.02
N HIS A 71 13.88 -14.49 2.92
CA HIS A 71 14.75 -14.25 1.77
C HIS A 71 14.01 -13.70 0.55
N GLY A 72 12.68 -13.83 0.51
CA GLY A 72 11.88 -13.37 -0.62
C GLY A 72 11.76 -14.42 -1.72
N GLU A 73 11.95 -14.00 -2.97
CA GLU A 73 11.88 -14.89 -4.13
C GLU A 73 13.16 -15.72 -4.22
N MET A 74 13.02 -17.04 -4.29
CA MET A 74 14.15 -17.98 -4.31
C MET A 74 13.94 -19.10 -5.32
N LYS A 75 15.03 -19.64 -5.86
CA LYS A 75 14.94 -20.86 -6.69
C LYS A 75 14.54 -22.04 -5.82
N ASN A 76 13.83 -23.00 -6.43
CA ASN A 76 13.48 -24.25 -5.77
C ASN A 76 14.71 -24.97 -5.17
N VAL A 77 15.84 -24.98 -5.90
CA VAL A 77 17.08 -25.64 -5.43
C VAL A 77 17.61 -24.97 -4.15
N ASP A 78 17.65 -23.64 -4.13
CA ASP A 78 18.15 -22.88 -2.99
C ASP A 78 17.26 -23.08 -1.77
N ILE A 79 15.93 -23.13 -1.96
CA ILE A 79 14.98 -23.45 -0.88
C ILE A 79 15.26 -24.86 -0.31
N MET A 80 15.58 -25.84 -1.16
CA MET A 80 15.91 -27.20 -0.70
C MET A 80 17.23 -27.29 0.06
N VAL A 81 18.23 -26.50 -0.34
CA VAL A 81 19.49 -26.39 0.40
C VAL A 81 19.23 -25.76 1.78
N GLU A 82 18.45 -24.69 1.82
CA GLU A 82 18.12 -24.00 3.05
C GLU A 82 17.29 -24.87 4.01
N LEU A 83 16.36 -25.67 3.49
CA LEU A 83 15.65 -26.67 4.28
C LEU A 83 16.58 -27.74 4.85
N ARG A 84 17.57 -28.21 4.07
CA ARG A 84 18.58 -29.16 4.54
C ARG A 84 19.45 -28.56 5.64
N ASN A 85 19.86 -27.30 5.50
CA ASN A 85 20.59 -26.56 6.54
C ASN A 85 19.78 -26.43 7.84
N ARG A 86 18.45 -26.40 7.75
CA ARG A 86 17.52 -26.42 8.89
C ARG A 86 17.19 -27.83 9.43
N GLY A 87 17.89 -28.86 8.96
CA GLY A 87 17.74 -30.25 9.42
C GLY A 87 16.66 -31.05 8.66
N CYS A 88 16.28 -30.64 7.45
CA CYS A 88 15.34 -31.41 6.63
C CYS A 88 16.07 -32.53 5.86
N GLU A 89 15.96 -33.77 6.32
CA GLU A 89 16.57 -34.93 5.66
C GLU A 89 15.71 -35.52 4.52
N THR A 90 14.65 -34.83 4.09
CA THR A 90 13.78 -35.39 3.05
C THR A 90 14.45 -35.46 1.67
N SER A 91 14.15 -36.54 0.92
CA SER A 91 14.52 -36.71 -0.49
C SER A 91 13.66 -35.89 -1.46
N ALA A 92 13.04 -34.82 -0.97
CA ALA A 92 12.14 -33.98 -1.76
C ALA A 92 12.96 -33.08 -2.70
N ASN A 93 12.74 -33.23 -4.01
CA ASN A 93 13.41 -32.41 -5.02
C ASN A 93 12.60 -31.17 -5.42
N HIS A 94 11.35 -31.05 -4.97
CA HIS A 94 10.47 -29.93 -5.34
C HIS A 94 9.56 -29.50 -4.19
N ILE A 95 9.37 -28.19 -3.99
CA ILE A 95 8.66 -27.64 -2.81
C ILE A 95 7.22 -28.17 -2.68
N ASN A 96 6.55 -28.45 -3.82
CA ASN A 96 5.20 -29.03 -3.87
C ASN A 96 5.09 -30.33 -3.04
N LYS A 97 6.19 -31.09 -2.88
CA LYS A 97 6.21 -32.32 -2.07
C LYS A 97 5.96 -32.05 -0.58
N PHE A 98 6.13 -30.83 -0.08
CA PHE A 98 5.81 -30.45 1.30
C PHE A 98 4.33 -30.08 1.50
N PHE A 99 3.60 -29.80 0.41
CA PHE A 99 2.21 -29.34 0.39
C PHE A 99 1.25 -30.46 -0.05
N LYS A 100 1.32 -31.65 0.58
CA LYS A 100 0.50 -32.81 0.19
C LYS A 100 -0.95 -32.77 0.71
N SER A 101 -1.20 -32.14 1.86
CA SER A 101 -2.55 -32.08 2.46
C SER A 101 -3.52 -31.28 1.59
N LYS A 102 -4.83 -31.48 1.77
CA LYS A 102 -5.86 -30.71 1.04
C LYS A 102 -5.64 -29.20 1.22
N ASP A 103 -5.38 -28.78 2.46
CA ASP A 103 -5.07 -27.39 2.79
C ASP A 103 -3.71 -26.94 2.24
N GLY A 104 -2.70 -27.80 2.27
CA GLY A 104 -1.39 -27.52 1.70
C GLY A 104 -1.46 -27.28 0.19
N LYS A 105 -2.16 -28.14 -0.55
CA LYS A 105 -2.39 -27.98 -1.99
C LYS A 105 -3.16 -26.69 -2.29
N ARG A 106 -4.15 -26.35 -1.45
CA ARG A 106 -4.91 -25.12 -1.58
C ARG A 106 -4.02 -23.89 -1.36
N PHE A 107 -3.23 -23.89 -0.29
CA PHE A 107 -2.26 -22.84 -0.01
C PHE A 107 -1.26 -22.69 -1.15
N TYR A 108 -0.70 -23.79 -1.65
CA TYR A 108 0.27 -23.78 -2.73
C TYR A 108 -0.27 -23.12 -4.01
N LYS A 109 -1.55 -23.34 -4.35
CA LYS A 109 -2.18 -22.71 -5.51
C LYS A 109 -2.56 -21.25 -5.27
N GLU A 110 -3.10 -20.96 -4.08
CA GLU A 110 -3.68 -19.65 -3.77
C GLU A 110 -2.61 -18.63 -3.39
N LYS A 111 -1.59 -19.00 -2.61
CA LYS A 111 -0.65 -18.09 -1.94
C LYS A 111 0.79 -18.13 -2.46
N LEU A 112 1.23 -19.22 -3.09
CA LEU A 112 2.55 -19.26 -3.74
C LEU A 112 2.45 -18.80 -5.20
N PHE A 113 3.49 -18.15 -5.67
CA PHE A 113 3.68 -17.77 -7.06
C PHE A 113 4.99 -18.38 -7.56
N GLY A 114 4.89 -19.19 -8.62
CA GLY A 114 6.03 -19.84 -9.25
C GLY A 114 6.25 -19.27 -10.65
N ASN A 115 7.49 -18.91 -10.99
CA ASN A 115 7.87 -18.50 -12.33
C ASN A 115 9.24 -19.11 -12.69
N GLN A 116 9.29 -19.92 -13.75
CA GLN A 116 10.54 -20.51 -14.28
C GLN A 116 11.46 -21.16 -13.20
N GLY A 117 10.87 -21.82 -12.20
CA GLY A 117 11.62 -22.50 -11.12
C GLY A 117 11.95 -21.62 -9.90
N TYR A 118 11.62 -20.33 -9.95
CA TYR A 118 11.62 -19.43 -8.79
C TYR A 118 10.26 -19.46 -8.10
N TRP A 119 10.28 -19.29 -6.78
CA TRP A 119 9.11 -19.33 -5.91
C TRP A 119 9.10 -18.13 -4.98
N SER A 120 7.91 -17.55 -4.80
CA SER A 120 7.68 -16.43 -3.88
C SER A 120 6.28 -16.49 -3.29
N LEU A 121 6.07 -15.73 -2.20
CA LEU A 121 4.74 -15.51 -1.64
C LEU A 121 4.07 -14.35 -2.38
N LYS A 122 2.80 -14.51 -2.78
CA LYS A 122 2.04 -13.45 -3.48
C LYS A 122 1.93 -12.16 -2.66
N GLU A 123 1.74 -12.31 -1.36
CA GLU A 123 1.70 -11.21 -0.40
C GLU A 123 2.99 -11.25 0.41
N ASN A 124 4.11 -10.88 -0.21
CA ASN A 124 5.37 -10.77 0.52
C ASN A 124 5.45 -9.37 1.18
N PRO A 125 5.48 -9.25 2.52
CA PRO A 125 5.60 -7.96 3.19
C PRO A 125 6.90 -7.21 2.86
N ARG A 126 7.93 -7.89 2.33
CA ARG A 126 9.21 -7.29 1.91
C ARG A 126 9.23 -6.75 0.47
N LYS A 127 8.24 -7.07 -0.38
CA LYS A 127 8.03 -6.28 -1.59
C LYS A 127 7.44 -4.96 -1.13
N SER A 128 8.31 -4.03 -0.72
CA SER A 128 7.96 -2.64 -0.49
C SER A 128 7.11 -2.21 -1.68
N LYS A 129 5.89 -1.73 -1.40
CA LYS A 129 5.03 -1.15 -2.42
C LYS A 129 5.90 -0.16 -3.17
N THR A 130 6.29 -0.47 -4.40
CA THR A 130 6.87 0.52 -5.30
C THR A 130 5.82 1.62 -5.34
N ALA A 131 6.09 2.75 -4.70
CA ALA A 131 5.11 3.81 -4.58
C ALA A 131 4.70 4.16 -6.00
N SER A 132 3.41 3.99 -6.31
CA SER A 132 2.88 4.35 -7.62
C SER A 132 3.02 5.86 -7.72
N ILE A 133 4.05 6.32 -8.42
CA ILE A 133 4.28 7.75 -8.63
C ILE A 133 3.07 8.26 -9.41
N PRO A 134 2.36 9.29 -8.89
CA PRO A 134 1.26 9.88 -9.62
C PRO A 134 1.72 10.33 -11.01
N ILE A 135 0.96 10.01 -12.06
CA ILE A 135 1.23 10.48 -13.43
C ILE A 135 0.90 11.98 -13.57
N MET A 136 0.08 12.51 -12.67
CA MET A 136 -0.40 13.90 -12.64
C MET A 136 -0.21 14.53 -11.25
N ILE A 137 -0.08 15.85 -11.21
CA ILE A 137 0.03 16.64 -9.97
C ILE A 137 -1.27 16.53 -9.16
N THR A 138 -1.15 16.17 -7.89
CA THR A 138 -2.27 16.03 -6.95
C THR A 138 -2.76 17.39 -6.44
N GLN A 139 -3.98 17.47 -5.91
CA GLN A 139 -4.52 18.71 -5.36
C GLN A 139 -3.67 19.28 -4.22
N LYS A 140 -3.13 18.40 -3.35
CA LYS A 140 -2.16 18.77 -2.30
C LYS A 140 -0.98 19.54 -2.88
N MET A 141 -0.37 19.00 -3.93
CA MET A 141 0.76 19.63 -4.60
C MET A 141 0.38 20.97 -5.22
N ARG A 142 -0.85 21.14 -5.74
CA ARG A 142 -1.33 22.44 -6.26
C ARG A 142 -1.47 23.50 -5.16
N ILE A 143 -1.91 23.09 -3.96
CA ILE A 143 -2.03 23.99 -2.81
C ILE A 143 -0.65 24.38 -2.31
N GLU A 144 0.25 23.42 -2.12
CA GLU A 144 1.64 23.67 -1.68
C GLU A 144 2.39 24.57 -2.67
N LEU A 145 2.24 24.32 -3.98
CA LEU A 145 2.79 25.19 -5.02
C LEU A 145 2.14 26.59 -4.99
N GLY A 146 0.83 26.68 -4.74
CA GLY A 146 0.15 27.97 -4.57
C GLY A 146 0.66 28.77 -3.38
N LEU A 147 0.94 28.10 -2.25
CA LEU A 147 1.57 28.71 -1.07
C LEU A 147 3.00 29.17 -1.35
N LEU A 148 3.73 28.44 -2.19
CA LEU A 148 5.06 28.83 -2.69
C LEU A 148 5.02 29.94 -3.77
N GLY A 149 3.83 30.47 -4.09
CA GLY A 149 3.64 31.60 -4.99
C GLY A 149 3.48 31.24 -6.48
N TYR A 150 3.33 29.95 -6.82
CA TYR A 150 3.08 29.55 -8.20
C TYR A 150 1.61 29.77 -8.58
N SER A 151 1.40 30.39 -9.74
CA SER A 151 0.08 30.60 -10.31
C SER A 151 -0.53 29.30 -10.85
N LYS A 152 -1.86 29.29 -10.99
CA LYS A 152 -2.59 28.14 -11.58
C LYS A 152 -2.08 27.76 -12.97
N ASN A 153 -1.61 28.74 -13.76
CA ASN A 153 -1.06 28.51 -15.10
C ASN A 153 0.31 27.85 -15.05
N GLU A 154 1.21 28.28 -14.16
CA GLU A 154 2.52 27.64 -13.97
C GLU A 154 2.35 26.19 -13.49
N ILE A 155 1.43 25.96 -12.55
CA ILE A 155 1.14 24.63 -12.01
C ILE A 155 0.58 23.68 -13.10
N ARG A 156 -0.16 24.20 -14.09
CA ARG A 156 -0.76 23.40 -15.18
C ARG A 156 0.29 22.69 -16.04
N HIS A 157 1.48 23.26 -16.16
CA HIS A 157 2.55 22.75 -17.01
C HIS A 157 3.64 21.98 -16.25
N LEU A 158 3.50 21.82 -14.93
CA LEU A 158 4.44 21.07 -14.12
C LEU A 158 4.20 19.55 -14.22
N THR A 159 5.28 18.78 -14.17
CA THR A 159 5.21 17.34 -13.99
C THR A 159 5.21 16.99 -12.49
N PRO A 160 4.67 15.84 -12.08
CA PRO A 160 4.66 15.41 -10.68
C PRO A 160 6.06 15.39 -10.06
N ILE A 161 7.07 14.99 -10.84
CA ILE A 161 8.47 14.97 -10.40
C ILE A 161 8.97 16.39 -10.10
N LYS A 162 8.73 17.34 -11.01
CA LYS A 162 9.16 18.73 -10.83
C LYS A 162 8.42 19.39 -9.67
N ALA A 163 7.12 19.18 -9.57
CA ALA A 163 6.31 19.72 -8.48
C ALA A 163 6.75 19.17 -7.12
N ASN A 164 6.99 17.87 -7.00
CA ASN A 164 7.52 17.27 -5.77
C ASN A 164 8.89 17.87 -5.40
N LYS A 165 9.77 18.07 -6.39
CA LYS A 165 11.07 18.70 -6.16
C LYS A 165 10.94 20.12 -5.60
N ILE A 166 10.08 20.95 -6.21
CA ILE A 166 9.81 22.32 -5.77
C ILE A 166 9.26 22.34 -4.33
N ILE A 167 8.33 21.45 -4.03
CA ILE A 167 7.71 21.32 -2.70
C ILE A 167 8.75 20.88 -1.67
N SER A 168 9.56 19.86 -1.98
CA SER A 168 10.57 19.33 -1.06
C SER A 168 11.72 20.32 -0.81
N GLU A 169 12.08 21.11 -1.81
CA GLU A 169 13.15 22.12 -1.71
C GLU A 169 12.59 23.51 -1.33
N CYS A 170 11.28 23.64 -1.09
CA CYS A 170 10.58 24.89 -0.77
C CYS A 170 10.95 26.08 -1.69
N ILE A 171 11.06 25.83 -3.01
CA ILE A 171 11.49 26.86 -3.97
C ILE A 171 10.34 27.85 -4.21
N ILE A 172 10.53 29.12 -3.83
CA ILE A 172 9.53 30.19 -4.02
C ILE A 172 9.52 30.67 -5.48
N SER A 173 8.34 31.00 -6.02
CA SER A 173 8.24 31.54 -7.39
C SER A 173 8.91 32.91 -7.51
N SER A 174 9.69 33.09 -8.59
CA SER A 174 10.37 34.35 -8.88
C SER A 174 9.40 35.49 -9.22
N SER A 175 8.19 35.18 -9.72
CA SER A 175 7.15 36.15 -10.06
C SER A 175 6.55 36.86 -8.84
N ASN A 176 6.78 36.35 -7.62
CA ASN A 176 6.35 37.00 -6.38
C ASN A 176 7.41 37.94 -5.79
N SER A 177 8.68 37.84 -6.22
CA SER A 177 9.79 38.66 -5.72
C SER A 177 9.75 40.13 -6.19
N GLU A 178 9.00 40.43 -7.25
CA GLU A 178 8.85 41.78 -7.79
C GLU A 178 7.69 42.57 -7.17
N ARG A 179 6.70 41.90 -6.56
CA ARG A 179 5.51 42.58 -6.01
C ARG A 179 5.76 43.31 -4.69
N THR A 180 6.84 42.97 -3.97
CA THR A 180 7.17 43.55 -2.67
C THR A 180 8.22 44.67 -2.73
N ARG A 181 8.69 45.06 -3.93
CA ARG A 181 9.65 46.15 -4.11
C ARG A 181 9.05 47.51 -4.50
N ASN A 182 7.74 47.57 -4.73
CA ASN A 182 7.03 48.83 -4.97
C ASN A 182 6.16 49.16 -3.73
N GLN A 183 6.80 49.66 -2.67
CA GLN A 183 6.15 50.47 -1.62
C GLN A 183 6.84 51.81 -1.55
#